data_AF-A0A961DN07-F1
#
_entry.id   AF-A0A961DN07-F1
#
_cell.length_a   1.000
_cell.length_b   1.000
_cell.length_c   1.000
_cell.angle_alpha   90.00
_cell.angle_beta   90.00
_cell.angle_gamma   90.00
#
_symmetry.space_group_name_H-M   'P 1'
#
loop_
_entity.id
_entity.type
_entity.pdbx_description
1 polymer ?
#
loop_
_entity_poly.entity_id
_entity_poly.type
_entity_poly.pdbx_seq_one_letter_code
_entity_poly.pdbx_strand_id
1 'polypeptide(L)'
;MDLFLPGPLMPVSRFVTMAELFAAAAGSVMLATGRGLKTLRPIDVAVIPAGAVISAHTFPLMAWHTVDGLLVGMASLLMLRSGVRRSSVSAVAIGGALAGFAPLVKQSYAAVPIIALAWFIVQVRRRDPLPRWRPLAVAAATGLWVLRVGPARLPVTVHLSGAHRAAAGLAALALVAMAWSVWDEALSLGGSWGAAVWWAAFATMVAASASRGRFDDAGAALLALGWCGSLSWGYANVNLFAGALAAYVAVRGVDLVVRVVPKPSLAVVAPSLAVVVIALSVACVAWASGVRGENTYRDLPESELHSHLSDAATAFGYIRTNVGTATYVKAAAECRRRHPSGGFAILPDNAVLPTIFGARNPLPGDWWYILELPSHRERIMAQVGEAGRRGDYLVLFQTFSLDALAHQSAMPTATADSTPFDYEGGMVRDIYEALPGDRVECGPFIGIYKPAG
;
A
#
# COMPACT_ATOMS: atom_id res chain seq x y z
N MET A 1 -3.41 -19.85 2.13
CA MET A 1 -2.06 -19.88 1.53
C MET A 1 -1.29 -21.10 2.04
N ASP A 2 -1.22 -21.29 3.35
CA ASP A 2 -0.42 -22.32 4.05
C ASP A 2 -0.64 -23.76 3.56
N LEU A 3 -1.85 -24.08 3.08
CA LEU A 3 -2.19 -25.38 2.50
C LEU A 3 -1.57 -25.65 1.11
N PHE A 4 -1.13 -24.60 0.40
CA PHE A 4 -0.60 -24.65 -0.97
C PHE A 4 0.87 -24.24 -1.09
N LEU A 5 1.34 -23.38 -0.18
CA LEU A 5 2.77 -23.11 0.05
C LEU A 5 3.06 -23.29 1.55
N PRO A 6 3.30 -24.53 2.02
CA PRO A 6 3.73 -24.76 3.39
C PRO A 6 5.12 -24.16 3.59
N GLY A 7 5.22 -23.17 4.46
CA GLY A 7 6.45 -22.48 4.79
C GLY A 7 6.23 -21.51 5.96
N PRO A 8 7.30 -20.92 6.53
CA PRO A 8 7.13 -19.96 7.61
C PRO A 8 6.33 -18.75 7.11
N LEU A 9 5.31 -18.35 7.89
CA LEU A 9 4.29 -17.38 7.46
C LEU A 9 4.90 -16.09 6.90
N MET A 10 5.94 -15.53 7.54
CA MET A 10 6.55 -14.27 7.13
C MET A 10 7.28 -14.35 5.77
N PRO A 11 8.19 -15.32 5.49
CA PRO A 11 8.72 -15.57 4.15
C PRO A 11 7.66 -15.75 3.05
N VAL A 12 6.63 -16.58 3.30
CA VAL A 12 5.56 -16.81 2.31
C VAL A 12 4.78 -15.52 2.05
N SER A 13 4.42 -14.82 3.11
CA SER A 13 3.76 -13.50 3.09
C SER A 13 4.56 -12.46 2.28
N ARG A 14 5.87 -12.33 2.55
CA ARG A 14 6.80 -11.46 1.78
C ARG A 14 6.82 -11.81 0.29
N PHE A 15 6.91 -13.10 -0.04
CA PHE A 15 6.96 -13.59 -1.42
C PHE A 15 5.67 -13.29 -2.17
N VAL A 16 4.51 -13.58 -1.56
CA VAL A 16 3.18 -13.30 -2.13
C VAL A 16 3.03 -11.81 -2.41
N THR A 17 3.23 -10.94 -1.41
CA THR A 17 3.13 -9.48 -1.58
C THR A 17 4.03 -8.97 -2.70
N MET A 18 5.28 -9.47 -2.77
CA MET A 18 6.19 -9.09 -3.85
C MET A 18 5.66 -9.54 -5.23
N ALA A 19 5.22 -10.78 -5.37
CA ALA A 19 4.65 -11.31 -6.62
C ALA A 19 3.42 -10.50 -7.09
N GLU A 20 2.60 -10.02 -6.16
CA GLU A 20 1.43 -9.18 -6.44
C GLU A 20 1.83 -7.77 -6.90
N LEU A 21 2.84 -7.15 -6.29
CA LEU A 21 3.38 -5.87 -6.74
C LEU A 21 4.03 -5.99 -8.14
N PHE A 22 4.73 -7.10 -8.43
CA PHE A 22 5.20 -7.41 -9.78
C PHE A 22 4.05 -7.59 -10.78
N ALA A 23 2.98 -8.29 -10.39
CA ALA A 23 1.79 -8.47 -11.23
C ALA A 23 1.05 -7.15 -11.48
N ALA A 24 0.98 -6.26 -10.48
CA ALA A 24 0.41 -4.92 -10.60
C ALA A 24 1.23 -4.03 -11.56
N ALA A 25 2.56 -4.02 -11.43
CA ALA A 25 3.44 -3.30 -12.34
C ALA A 25 3.37 -3.84 -13.78
N ALA A 26 3.40 -5.17 -13.95
CA ALA A 26 3.22 -5.82 -15.26
C ALA A 26 1.85 -5.51 -15.88
N GLY A 27 0.79 -5.55 -15.06
CA GLY A 27 -0.56 -5.21 -15.46
C GLY A 27 -0.68 -3.75 -15.91
N SER A 28 -0.04 -2.82 -15.19
CA SER A 28 0.05 -1.41 -15.59
C SER A 28 0.72 -1.24 -16.96
N VAL A 29 1.85 -1.91 -17.22
CA VAL A 29 2.52 -1.91 -18.53
C VAL A 29 1.64 -2.53 -19.62
N MET A 30 0.92 -3.62 -19.34
CA MET A 30 -0.02 -4.24 -20.28
C MET A 30 -1.24 -3.35 -20.56
N LEU A 31 -1.74 -2.62 -19.56
CA LEU A 31 -2.79 -1.61 -19.72
C LEU A 31 -2.29 -0.39 -20.52
N ALA A 32 -1.08 0.10 -20.25
CA ALA A 32 -0.46 1.15 -21.03
C ALA A 32 -0.32 0.73 -22.50
N THR A 33 0.43 -0.33 -22.79
CA THR A 33 0.81 -0.73 -24.16
C THR A 33 -0.34 -1.33 -24.97
N GLY A 34 -1.28 -2.03 -24.34
CA GLY A 34 -2.25 -2.89 -25.03
C GLY A 34 -1.66 -4.21 -25.54
N ARG A 35 -0.40 -4.51 -25.20
CA ARG A 35 0.29 -5.75 -25.53
C ARG A 35 0.04 -6.79 -24.44
N GLY A 36 0.12 -8.08 -24.79
CA GLY A 36 0.18 -9.15 -23.80
C GLY A 36 1.63 -9.34 -23.31
N LEU A 37 1.81 -10.01 -22.16
CA LEU A 37 3.13 -10.26 -21.55
C LEU A 37 4.16 -10.82 -22.55
N LYS A 38 3.78 -11.84 -23.34
CA LYS A 38 4.62 -12.47 -24.39
C LYS A 38 4.96 -11.57 -25.59
N THR A 39 4.42 -10.35 -25.64
CA THR A 39 4.57 -9.39 -26.75
C THR A 39 5.09 -8.04 -26.29
N LEU A 40 5.49 -7.90 -25.02
CA LEU A 40 6.13 -6.70 -24.51
C LEU A 40 7.50 -6.48 -25.18
N ARG A 41 7.87 -5.21 -25.42
CA ARG A 41 9.24 -4.86 -25.84
C ARG A 41 10.21 -5.07 -24.68
N PRO A 42 11.53 -5.22 -24.91
CA PRO A 42 12.53 -5.26 -23.83
C PRO A 42 12.41 -4.08 -22.85
N ILE A 43 12.18 -2.86 -23.37
CA ILE A 43 11.93 -1.65 -22.57
C ILE A 43 10.64 -1.73 -21.73
N ASP A 44 9.59 -2.38 -22.24
CA ASP A 44 8.33 -2.56 -21.52
C ASP A 44 8.51 -3.57 -20.37
N VAL A 45 9.39 -4.58 -20.54
CA VAL A 45 9.72 -5.56 -19.50
C VAL A 45 10.65 -4.95 -18.44
N ALA A 46 11.63 -4.16 -18.86
CA ALA A 46 12.66 -3.57 -17.99
C ALA A 46 12.08 -2.72 -16.85
N VAL A 47 10.99 -1.99 -17.10
CA VAL A 47 10.36 -1.12 -16.08
C VAL A 47 9.54 -1.88 -15.03
N ILE A 48 9.23 -3.17 -15.24
CA ILE A 48 8.37 -3.94 -14.34
C ILE A 48 9.05 -4.17 -12.97
N PRO A 49 10.31 -4.66 -12.88
CA PRO A 49 11.02 -4.77 -11.61
C PRO A 49 11.19 -3.43 -10.88
N ALA A 50 11.51 -2.35 -11.60
CA ALA A 50 11.64 -1.02 -11.01
C ALA A 50 10.31 -0.55 -10.40
N GLY A 51 9.19 -0.70 -11.13
CA GLY A 51 7.86 -0.39 -10.61
C GLY A 51 7.43 -1.26 -9.43
N ALA A 52 7.80 -2.54 -9.41
CA ALA A 52 7.53 -3.42 -8.27
C ALA A 52 8.32 -2.97 -7.03
N VAL A 53 9.61 -2.67 -7.18
CA VAL A 53 10.49 -2.29 -6.06
C VAL A 53 10.16 -0.90 -5.51
N ILE A 54 9.82 0.09 -6.36
CA ILE A 54 9.33 1.40 -5.91
C ILE A 54 8.07 1.25 -5.03
N SER A 55 7.13 0.40 -5.44
CA SER A 55 5.91 0.13 -4.67
C SER A 55 6.19 -0.64 -3.37
N ALA A 56 7.14 -1.58 -3.42
CA ALA A 56 7.57 -2.36 -2.26
C ALA A 56 8.34 -1.53 -1.24
N HIS A 57 9.00 -0.44 -1.64
CA HIS A 57 9.91 0.33 -0.80
C HIS A 57 9.20 0.92 0.43
N THR A 58 8.06 1.59 0.22
CA THR A 58 7.36 2.36 1.27
C THR A 58 6.54 1.52 2.23
N PHE A 59 6.47 0.20 2.06
CA PHE A 59 5.58 -0.62 2.88
C PHE A 59 6.27 -1.92 3.32
N PRO A 60 6.00 -2.41 4.55
CA PRO A 60 6.35 -3.76 4.95
C PRO A 60 5.87 -4.78 3.91
N LEU A 61 6.77 -5.66 3.47
CA LEU A 61 6.42 -6.78 2.60
C LEU A 61 5.69 -7.83 3.45
N MET A 62 4.37 -7.71 3.53
CA MET A 62 3.50 -8.66 4.22
C MET A 62 2.09 -8.64 3.62
N ALA A 63 1.40 -9.77 3.74
CA ALA A 63 0.08 -10.03 3.18
C ALA A 63 -0.93 -9.00 3.69
N TRP A 64 -1.39 -8.14 2.79
CA TRP A 64 -2.25 -7.01 3.08
C TRP A 64 -3.39 -6.98 2.08
N HIS A 65 -4.62 -6.93 2.60
CA HIS A 65 -5.83 -6.78 1.80
C HIS A 65 -5.84 -5.56 0.86
N THR A 66 -4.99 -4.56 1.10
CA THR A 66 -4.74 -3.49 0.13
C THR A 66 -4.05 -3.99 -1.14
N VAL A 67 -3.00 -4.81 -1.02
CA VAL A 67 -2.22 -5.33 -2.16
C VAL A 67 -3.06 -6.38 -2.91
N ASP A 68 -3.73 -7.28 -2.18
CA ASP A 68 -4.75 -8.18 -2.70
C ASP A 68 -5.79 -7.40 -3.55
N GLY A 69 -6.28 -6.26 -3.04
CA GLY A 69 -7.26 -5.40 -3.72
C GLY A 69 -6.71 -4.73 -5.00
N LEU A 70 -5.45 -4.29 -4.98
CA LEU A 70 -4.75 -3.80 -6.18
C LEU A 70 -4.63 -4.90 -7.23
N LEU A 71 -4.26 -6.12 -6.84
CA LEU A 71 -4.14 -7.27 -7.74
C LEU A 71 -5.48 -7.61 -8.38
N VAL A 72 -6.54 -7.76 -7.57
CA VAL A 72 -7.90 -8.10 -8.05
C VAL A 72 -8.44 -7.01 -8.97
N GLY A 73 -8.26 -5.73 -8.61
CA GLY A 73 -8.65 -4.60 -9.46
C GLY A 73 -7.89 -4.56 -10.79
N MET A 74 -6.58 -4.80 -10.78
CA MET A 74 -5.75 -4.90 -11.98
C MET A 74 -6.17 -6.08 -12.87
N ALA A 75 -6.36 -7.25 -12.27
CA ALA A 75 -6.78 -8.48 -12.95
C ALA A 75 -8.16 -8.30 -13.61
N SER A 76 -9.10 -7.64 -12.93
CA SER A 76 -10.40 -7.26 -13.50
C SER A 76 -10.24 -6.44 -14.79
N LEU A 77 -9.50 -5.33 -14.75
CA LEU A 77 -9.27 -4.47 -15.92
C LEU A 77 -8.61 -5.23 -17.09
N LEU A 78 -7.62 -6.07 -16.79
CA LEU A 78 -6.94 -6.90 -17.79
C LEU A 78 -7.87 -7.95 -18.42
N MET A 79 -8.72 -8.60 -17.61
CA MET A 79 -9.69 -9.59 -18.09
C MET A 79 -10.79 -8.95 -18.93
N LEU A 80 -11.35 -7.82 -18.48
CA LEU A 80 -12.29 -7.02 -19.27
C LEU A 80 -11.68 -6.58 -20.59
N ARG A 81 -10.41 -6.14 -20.60
CA ARG A 81 -9.69 -5.78 -21.83
C ARG A 81 -9.54 -6.96 -22.79
N SER A 82 -9.09 -8.09 -22.25
CA SER A 82 -8.87 -9.32 -23.01
C SER A 82 -10.20 -9.81 -23.61
N GLY A 83 -11.26 -9.79 -22.80
CA GLY A 83 -12.63 -10.13 -23.17
C GLY A 83 -13.17 -9.26 -24.29
N VAL A 84 -13.16 -7.93 -24.14
CA VAL A 84 -13.61 -7.03 -25.21
C VAL A 84 -12.77 -7.21 -26.48
N ARG A 85 -11.44 -7.31 -26.37
CA ARG A 85 -10.55 -7.44 -27.54
C ARG A 85 -10.72 -8.78 -28.29
N ARG A 86 -10.98 -9.87 -27.58
CA ARG A 86 -11.18 -11.22 -28.15
C ARG A 86 -12.65 -11.58 -28.38
N SER A 87 -13.59 -10.67 -28.08
CA SER A 87 -15.03 -10.93 -28.07
C SER A 87 -15.41 -12.13 -27.17
N SER A 88 -14.66 -12.34 -26.08
CA SER A 88 -14.81 -13.47 -25.17
C SER A 88 -15.70 -13.11 -23.98
N VAL A 89 -16.90 -13.69 -23.95
CA VAL A 89 -17.89 -13.50 -22.88
C VAL A 89 -17.37 -13.99 -21.53
N SER A 90 -16.66 -15.13 -21.51
CA SER A 90 -16.10 -15.71 -20.28
C SER A 90 -15.04 -14.80 -19.64
N ALA A 91 -14.16 -14.19 -20.44
CA ALA A 91 -13.19 -13.22 -19.93
C ALA A 91 -13.85 -11.91 -19.44
N VAL A 92 -14.94 -11.47 -20.06
CA VAL A 92 -15.74 -10.34 -19.54
C VAL A 92 -16.42 -10.70 -18.22
N ALA A 93 -17.02 -11.89 -18.12
CA ALA A 93 -17.68 -12.36 -16.90
C ALA A 93 -16.69 -12.52 -15.73
N ILE A 94 -15.53 -13.13 -15.96
CA ILE A 94 -14.45 -13.23 -14.96
C ILE A 94 -13.97 -11.84 -14.54
N GLY A 95 -13.77 -10.92 -15.50
CA GLY A 95 -13.38 -9.54 -15.20
C GLY A 95 -14.41 -8.79 -14.35
N GLY A 96 -15.70 -8.98 -14.63
CA GLY A 96 -16.80 -8.43 -13.83
C GLY A 96 -16.91 -9.06 -12.43
N ALA A 97 -16.73 -10.37 -12.32
CA ALA A 97 -16.72 -11.09 -11.04
C ALA A 97 -15.56 -10.63 -10.14
N LEU A 98 -14.35 -10.48 -10.71
CA LEU A 98 -13.20 -9.90 -10.00
C LEU A 98 -13.47 -8.46 -9.55
N ALA A 99 -14.12 -7.64 -10.38
CA ALA A 99 -14.50 -6.29 -9.98
C ALA A 99 -15.45 -6.29 -8.77
N GLY A 100 -16.46 -7.16 -8.78
CA GLY A 100 -17.41 -7.35 -7.68
C GLY A 100 -16.81 -8.00 -6.43
N PHE A 101 -15.69 -8.73 -6.55
CA PHE A 101 -14.97 -9.32 -5.44
C PHE A 101 -14.05 -8.32 -4.72
N ALA A 102 -13.49 -7.33 -5.42
CA ALA A 102 -12.55 -6.35 -4.85
C ALA A 102 -13.04 -5.65 -3.54
N PRO A 103 -14.32 -5.24 -3.40
CA PRO A 103 -14.81 -4.64 -2.15
C PRO A 103 -14.85 -5.62 -0.96
N LEU A 104 -14.96 -6.93 -1.22
CA LEU A 104 -14.91 -7.99 -0.20
C LEU A 104 -13.49 -8.24 0.30
N VAL A 105 -12.48 -7.94 -0.54
CA VAL A 105 -11.08 -7.93 -0.14
C VAL A 105 -10.82 -6.74 0.79
N LYS A 106 -11.18 -5.52 0.36
CA LYS A 106 -11.16 -4.34 1.23
C LYS A 106 -12.12 -3.25 0.77
N GLN A 107 -12.81 -2.64 1.72
CA GLN A 107 -13.91 -1.68 1.47
C GLN A 107 -13.51 -0.46 0.61
N SER A 108 -12.25 -0.01 0.67
CA SER A 108 -11.75 1.10 -0.17
C SER A 108 -11.80 0.80 -1.68
N TYR A 109 -11.93 -0.48 -2.07
CA TYR A 109 -12.12 -0.91 -3.45
C TYR A 109 -13.59 -0.98 -3.89
N ALA A 110 -14.54 -0.43 -3.10
CA ALA A 110 -15.93 -0.23 -3.50
C ALA A 110 -16.09 0.55 -4.83
N ALA A 111 -15.10 1.37 -5.20
CA ALA A 111 -15.07 2.06 -6.50
C ALA A 111 -14.68 1.15 -7.68
N VAL A 112 -14.04 -0.01 -7.47
CA VAL A 112 -13.56 -0.89 -8.56
C VAL A 112 -14.70 -1.38 -9.47
N PRO A 113 -15.86 -1.87 -8.98
CA PRO A 113 -17.02 -2.16 -9.83
C PRO A 113 -17.41 -1.00 -10.76
N ILE A 114 -17.40 0.24 -10.23
CA ILE A 114 -17.80 1.44 -10.97
C ILE A 114 -16.75 1.78 -12.04
N ILE A 115 -15.46 1.76 -11.68
CA ILE A 115 -14.33 1.99 -12.59
C ILE A 115 -14.35 0.95 -13.73
N ALA A 116 -14.46 -0.33 -13.37
CA ALA A 116 -14.46 -1.46 -14.30
C ALA A 116 -15.64 -1.41 -15.28
N LEU A 117 -16.85 -1.09 -14.79
CA LEU A 117 -18.05 -0.92 -15.61
C LEU A 117 -17.92 0.27 -16.57
N ALA A 118 -17.55 1.45 -16.06
CA ALA A 118 -17.39 2.65 -16.88
C ALA A 118 -16.34 2.44 -17.97
N TRP A 119 -15.22 1.82 -17.61
CA TRP A 119 -14.14 1.45 -18.53
C TRP A 119 -14.60 0.43 -19.58
N PHE A 120 -15.35 -0.61 -19.19
CA PHE A 120 -15.94 -1.58 -20.12
C PHE A 120 -16.90 -0.92 -21.12
N ILE A 121 -17.79 -0.04 -20.67
CA ILE A 121 -18.71 0.72 -21.54
C ILE A 121 -17.93 1.55 -22.57
N VAL A 122 -16.83 2.21 -22.15
CA VAL A 122 -15.95 2.96 -23.05
C VAL A 122 -15.28 2.05 -24.09
N GLN A 123 -14.79 0.86 -23.70
CA GLN A 123 -14.19 -0.08 -24.65
C GLN A 123 -15.20 -0.63 -25.67
N VAL A 124 -16.42 -0.97 -25.23
CA VAL A 124 -17.48 -1.48 -26.12
C VAL A 124 -17.89 -0.42 -27.14
N ARG A 125 -18.14 0.82 -26.69
CA ARG A 125 -18.50 1.95 -27.58
C ARG A 125 -17.43 2.29 -28.63
N ARG A 126 -16.17 1.91 -28.41
CA ARG A 126 -15.04 2.19 -29.31
C ARG A 126 -14.87 1.18 -30.45
N ARG A 127 -15.60 0.05 -30.45
CA ARG A 127 -15.41 -1.01 -31.45
C ARG A 127 -16.33 -0.94 -32.67
N ASP A 128 -17.61 -0.60 -32.48
CA ASP A 128 -18.58 -0.18 -33.50
C ASP A 128 -19.94 0.11 -32.85
N PRO A 129 -20.89 0.78 -33.52
CA PRO A 129 -22.29 0.86 -33.07
C PRO A 129 -22.97 -0.52 -33.23
N LEU A 130 -22.76 -1.40 -32.24
CA LEU A 130 -23.13 -2.81 -32.29
C LEU A 130 -24.62 -3.06 -32.64
N PRO A 131 -24.94 -4.15 -33.37
CA PRO A 131 -26.30 -4.61 -33.63
C PRO A 131 -27.09 -4.93 -32.35
N ARG A 132 -27.79 -3.91 -31.84
CA ARG A 132 -28.98 -3.91 -30.95
C ARG A 132 -29.03 -4.89 -29.76
N TRP A 133 -29.09 -6.21 -29.95
CA TRP A 133 -29.93 -7.11 -29.13
C TRP A 133 -29.24 -8.16 -28.21
N ARG A 134 -28.01 -7.95 -27.71
CA ARG A 134 -27.45 -8.73 -26.55
C ARG A 134 -26.78 -7.98 -25.37
N PRO A 135 -26.28 -6.73 -25.46
CA PRO A 135 -25.80 -6.02 -24.26
C PRO A 135 -26.94 -5.48 -23.37
N LEU A 136 -28.18 -5.45 -23.86
CA LEU A 136 -29.34 -4.88 -23.17
C LEU A 136 -29.67 -5.55 -21.82
N ALA A 137 -29.52 -6.88 -21.69
CA ALA A 137 -29.83 -7.57 -20.43
C ALA A 137 -28.86 -7.22 -19.28
N VAL A 138 -27.62 -6.85 -19.59
CA VAL A 138 -26.61 -6.47 -18.59
C VAL A 138 -26.58 -4.95 -18.38
N ALA A 139 -26.84 -4.16 -19.43
CA ALA A 139 -26.90 -2.71 -19.35
C ALA A 139 -28.19 -2.17 -18.69
N ALA A 140 -29.31 -2.89 -18.76
CA ALA A 140 -30.57 -2.46 -18.15
C ALA A 140 -30.49 -2.39 -16.61
N ALA A 141 -29.74 -3.29 -15.97
CA ALA A 141 -29.56 -3.31 -14.52
C ALA A 141 -28.68 -2.17 -13.98
N THR A 142 -27.84 -1.56 -14.82
CA THR A 142 -26.88 -0.50 -14.40
C THR A 142 -27.14 0.87 -15.04
N GLY A 143 -27.96 0.95 -16.09
CA GLY A 143 -28.22 2.20 -16.82
C GLY A 143 -29.06 3.25 -16.09
N LEU A 144 -29.83 2.84 -15.08
CA LEU A 144 -30.81 3.72 -14.40
C LEU A 144 -30.20 4.71 -13.40
N TRP A 145 -28.93 4.52 -12.98
CA TRP A 145 -28.30 5.38 -11.96
C TRP A 145 -27.43 6.52 -12.52
N VAL A 146 -27.01 6.44 -13.79
CA VAL A 146 -26.00 7.35 -14.38
C VAL A 146 -26.61 8.48 -15.24
N LEU A 147 -27.91 8.44 -15.53
CA LEU A 147 -28.60 9.35 -16.46
C LEU A 147 -28.99 10.73 -15.86
N ARG A 148 -28.18 11.31 -14.96
CA ARG A 148 -28.42 12.68 -14.43
C ARG A 148 -27.29 13.70 -14.61
N VAL A 149 -26.17 13.32 -15.25
CA VAL A 149 -25.09 14.27 -15.62
C VAL A 149 -24.66 14.02 -17.07
N GLY A 150 -25.09 14.89 -18.00
CA GLY A 150 -24.80 14.78 -19.42
C GLY A 150 -23.54 15.55 -19.84
N PRO A 151 -22.71 15.02 -20.77
CA PRO A 151 -21.53 15.74 -21.28
C PRO A 151 -21.85 16.57 -22.53
N ALA A 152 -21.51 17.86 -22.51
CA ALA A 152 -21.46 18.68 -23.71
C ALA A 152 -20.33 18.20 -24.64
N ARG A 153 -20.59 18.09 -25.95
CA ARG A 153 -19.58 17.75 -26.95
C ARG A 153 -18.85 19.02 -27.41
N LEU A 154 -17.61 19.20 -26.98
CA LEU A 154 -16.72 20.24 -27.53
C LEU A 154 -15.97 19.72 -28.77
N PRO A 155 -16.14 20.33 -29.95
CA PRO A 155 -15.34 20.02 -31.12
C PRO A 155 -14.01 20.78 -31.07
N VAL A 156 -12.97 20.16 -30.48
CA VAL A 156 -11.63 20.77 -30.44
C VAL A 156 -10.80 20.31 -31.64
N THR A 157 -10.88 21.06 -32.74
CA THR A 157 -10.00 20.89 -33.91
C THR A 157 -8.63 21.50 -33.67
N VAL A 158 -7.73 20.77 -33.01
CA VAL A 158 -6.33 21.21 -32.79
C VAL A 158 -5.48 20.96 -34.05
N HIS A 159 -4.72 21.95 -34.50
CA HIS A 159 -3.68 21.73 -35.52
C HIS A 159 -2.58 20.77 -35.01
N LEU A 160 -2.50 19.61 -35.66
CA LEU A 160 -1.82 18.41 -35.15
C LEU A 160 -0.30 18.56 -34.95
N SER A 161 0.38 19.40 -35.74
CA SER A 161 1.85 19.54 -35.69
C SER A 161 2.38 20.27 -34.44
N GLY A 162 1.55 21.07 -33.77
CA GLY A 162 1.84 21.66 -32.46
C GLY A 162 1.46 20.73 -31.31
N ALA A 163 0.29 20.09 -31.40
CA ALA A 163 -0.27 19.23 -30.36
C ALA A 163 0.66 18.07 -29.96
N HIS A 164 1.27 17.37 -30.92
CA HIS A 164 2.18 16.27 -30.61
C HIS A 164 3.47 16.76 -29.92
N ARG A 165 3.99 17.94 -30.28
CA ARG A 165 5.18 18.53 -29.66
C ARG A 165 4.90 19.00 -28.23
N ALA A 166 3.77 19.66 -27.99
CA ALA A 166 3.31 20.03 -26.66
C ALA A 166 3.09 18.80 -25.76
N ALA A 167 2.44 17.74 -26.29
CA ALA A 167 2.24 16.49 -25.56
C ALA A 167 3.55 15.76 -25.22
N ALA A 168 4.52 15.75 -26.13
CA ALA A 168 5.84 15.16 -25.88
C ALA A 168 6.63 15.98 -24.85
N GLY A 169 6.58 17.32 -24.91
CA GLY A 169 7.19 18.19 -23.90
C GLY A 169 6.58 18.00 -22.51
N LEU A 170 5.25 17.92 -22.41
CA LEU A 170 4.57 17.64 -21.14
C LEU A 170 4.92 16.24 -20.58
N ALA A 171 5.03 15.23 -21.44
CA ALA A 171 5.44 13.89 -21.04
C ALA A 171 6.91 13.84 -20.57
N ALA A 172 7.82 14.58 -21.23
CA ALA A 172 9.21 14.71 -20.79
C ALA A 172 9.32 15.44 -19.44
N LEU A 173 8.57 16.53 -19.26
CA LEU A 173 8.49 17.25 -17.99
C LEU A 173 7.93 16.36 -16.86
N ALA A 174 6.89 15.57 -17.15
CA ALA A 174 6.33 14.63 -16.19
C ALA A 174 7.33 13.53 -15.78
N LEU A 175 8.13 13.02 -16.73
CA LEU A 175 9.21 12.06 -16.45
C LEU A 175 10.31 12.68 -15.56
N VAL A 176 10.73 13.90 -15.85
CA VAL A 176 11.76 14.61 -15.07
C VAL A 176 11.26 14.95 -13.68
N ALA A 177 10.05 15.50 -13.55
CA ALA A 177 9.44 15.82 -12.25
C ALA A 177 9.24 14.57 -11.38
N MET A 178 8.78 13.46 -11.98
CA MET A 178 8.65 12.17 -11.30
C MET A 178 10.01 11.66 -10.79
N ALA A 179 11.05 11.68 -11.64
CA ALA A 179 12.39 11.23 -11.26
C ALA A 179 13.00 12.13 -10.18
N TRP A 180 12.81 13.45 -10.28
CA TRP A 180 13.27 14.42 -9.28
C TRP A 180 12.61 14.18 -7.93
N SER A 181 11.26 14.17 -7.84
CA SER A 181 10.57 13.99 -6.55
C SER A 181 10.84 12.64 -5.89
N VAL A 182 11.02 11.57 -6.67
CA VAL A 182 11.44 10.27 -6.14
C VAL A 182 12.84 10.34 -5.53
N TRP A 183 13.78 11.02 -6.20
CA TRP A 183 15.16 11.16 -5.76
C TRP A 183 15.31 12.10 -4.55
N ASP A 184 14.70 13.28 -4.62
CA ASP A 184 14.77 14.38 -3.65
C ASP A 184 14.24 13.96 -2.27
N GLU A 185 13.09 13.29 -2.23
CA GLU A 185 12.54 12.73 -0.99
C GLU A 185 13.10 11.34 -0.63
N ALA A 186 14.05 10.81 -1.41
CA ALA A 186 14.66 9.49 -1.25
C ALA A 186 13.66 8.37 -0.92
N LEU A 187 12.55 8.29 -1.67
CA LEU A 187 11.42 7.37 -1.43
C LEU A 187 10.88 7.32 0.02
N SER A 188 11.15 8.35 0.84
CA SER A 188 10.92 8.35 2.28
C SER A 188 9.52 7.93 2.70
N LEU A 189 9.45 7.27 3.86
CA LEU A 189 8.22 6.79 4.43
C LEU A 189 7.36 7.96 4.93
N GLY A 190 6.27 8.24 4.22
CA GLY A 190 5.41 9.41 4.46
C GLY A 190 5.65 10.59 3.53
N GLY A 191 6.67 10.51 2.66
CA GLY A 191 6.96 11.53 1.65
C GLY A 191 5.81 11.78 0.65
N SER A 192 5.77 12.98 0.07
CA SER A 192 4.81 13.39 -0.96
C SER A 192 5.12 12.82 -2.35
N TRP A 193 6.26 12.16 -2.55
CA TRP A 193 6.76 11.69 -3.84
C TRP A 193 5.73 10.87 -4.63
N GLY A 194 4.93 10.02 -3.99
CA GLY A 194 3.89 9.26 -4.70
C GLY A 194 2.76 10.14 -5.24
N ALA A 195 2.47 11.29 -4.62
CA ALA A 195 1.58 12.29 -5.20
C ALA A 195 2.21 12.93 -6.45
N ALA A 196 3.51 13.20 -6.46
CA ALA A 196 4.22 13.65 -7.67
C ALA A 196 4.16 12.59 -8.79
N VAL A 197 4.33 11.29 -8.47
CA VAL A 197 4.13 10.20 -9.45
C VAL A 197 2.69 10.16 -9.96
N TRP A 198 1.68 10.37 -9.11
CA TRP A 198 0.28 10.43 -9.53
C TRP A 198 0.00 11.59 -10.49
N TRP A 199 0.51 12.79 -10.18
CA TRP A 199 0.39 13.96 -11.06
C TRP A 199 1.14 13.78 -12.38
N ALA A 200 2.32 13.15 -12.36
CA ALA A 200 3.05 12.78 -13.57
C ALA A 200 2.25 11.78 -14.44
N ALA A 201 1.57 10.81 -13.82
CA ALA A 201 0.67 9.87 -14.50
C ALA A 201 -0.57 10.58 -15.07
N PHE A 202 -1.15 11.53 -14.35
CA PHE A 202 -2.26 12.37 -14.83
C PHE A 202 -1.84 13.24 -16.04
N ALA A 203 -0.73 13.97 -15.93
CA ALA A 203 -0.17 14.76 -17.03
C ALA A 203 0.13 13.89 -18.27
N THR A 204 0.71 12.70 -18.05
CA THR A 204 1.00 11.72 -19.11
C THR A 204 -0.29 11.17 -19.76
N MET A 205 -1.37 10.93 -18.98
CA MET A 205 -2.68 10.55 -19.49
C MET A 205 -3.31 11.66 -20.35
N VAL A 206 -3.22 12.93 -19.92
CA VAL A 206 -3.73 14.08 -20.68
C VAL A 206 -2.94 14.25 -21.98
N ALA A 207 -1.61 14.22 -21.92
CA ALA A 207 -0.72 14.25 -23.09
C ALA A 207 -1.01 13.10 -24.07
N ALA A 208 -1.18 11.88 -23.56
CA ALA A 208 -1.55 10.71 -24.34
C ALA A 208 -2.93 10.86 -25.00
N SER A 209 -3.87 11.48 -24.30
CA SER A 209 -5.23 11.70 -24.81
C SER A 209 -5.24 12.71 -25.95
N ALA A 210 -4.60 13.86 -25.75
CA ALA A 210 -4.47 14.92 -26.74
C ALA A 210 -3.72 14.43 -28.00
N SER A 211 -2.56 13.79 -27.81
CA SER A 211 -1.71 13.29 -28.91
C SER A 211 -2.35 12.15 -29.71
N ARG A 212 -3.43 11.53 -29.23
CA ARG A 212 -4.15 10.44 -29.92
C ARG A 212 -5.56 10.83 -30.37
N GLY A 213 -6.03 12.04 -30.08
CA GLY A 213 -7.42 12.45 -30.30
C GLY A 213 -8.46 11.58 -29.57
N ARG A 214 -8.07 10.86 -28.52
CA ARG A 214 -8.94 9.91 -27.79
C ARG A 214 -8.50 9.76 -26.35
N PHE A 215 -9.44 9.75 -25.41
CA PHE A 215 -9.17 9.58 -23.98
C PHE A 215 -8.37 8.31 -23.67
N ASP A 216 -7.29 8.43 -22.90
CA ASP A 216 -6.44 7.31 -22.46
C ASP A 216 -7.04 6.61 -21.23
N ASP A 217 -8.11 5.86 -21.50
CA ASP A 217 -8.88 5.05 -20.56
C ASP A 217 -8.03 4.13 -19.65
N ALA A 218 -6.90 3.62 -20.14
CA ALA A 218 -5.94 2.88 -19.34
C ALA A 218 -5.29 3.73 -18.23
N GLY A 219 -4.86 4.96 -18.54
CA GLY A 219 -4.29 5.87 -17.56
C GLY A 219 -5.31 6.26 -16.49
N ALA A 220 -6.54 6.57 -16.91
CA ALA A 220 -7.64 6.92 -16.00
C ALA A 220 -7.96 5.78 -15.02
N ALA A 221 -8.03 4.54 -15.50
CA ALA A 221 -8.29 3.38 -14.64
C ALA A 221 -7.14 3.10 -13.66
N LEU A 222 -5.89 3.32 -14.06
CA LEU A 222 -4.72 3.19 -13.19
C LEU A 222 -4.68 4.27 -12.10
N LEU A 223 -4.95 5.53 -12.44
CA LEU A 223 -5.05 6.63 -11.48
C LEU A 223 -6.15 6.38 -10.44
N ALA A 224 -7.29 5.84 -10.87
CA ALA A 224 -8.41 5.49 -10.00
C ALA A 224 -8.09 4.28 -9.09
N LEU A 225 -7.38 3.26 -9.58
CA LEU A 225 -6.87 2.17 -8.72
C LEU A 225 -5.85 2.66 -7.70
N GLY A 226 -4.95 3.57 -8.09
CA GLY A 226 -4.00 4.21 -7.17
C GLY A 226 -4.71 4.96 -6.04
N TRP A 227 -5.77 5.69 -6.36
CA TRP A 227 -6.62 6.37 -5.38
C TRP A 227 -7.38 5.40 -4.45
N CYS A 228 -7.88 4.26 -4.97
CA CYS A 228 -8.44 3.20 -4.10
C CYS A 228 -7.38 2.66 -3.11
N GLY A 229 -6.12 2.59 -3.56
CA GLY A 229 -4.97 2.22 -2.74
C GLY A 229 -4.61 3.24 -1.65
N SER A 230 -4.69 4.55 -1.92
CA SER A 230 -4.41 5.58 -0.91
C SER A 230 -5.50 5.63 0.17
N LEU A 231 -6.78 5.59 -0.24
CA LEU A 231 -7.92 5.50 0.68
C LEU A 231 -7.80 4.30 1.64
N SER A 232 -7.27 3.18 1.14
CA SER A 232 -7.09 1.94 1.90
C SER A 232 -6.21 2.09 3.14
N TRP A 233 -5.26 3.02 3.12
CA TRP A 233 -4.28 3.24 4.19
C TRP A 233 -4.54 4.52 5.00
N GLY A 234 -5.50 5.35 4.57
CA GLY A 234 -5.70 6.69 5.13
C GLY A 234 -4.62 7.71 4.74
N TYR A 235 -3.66 7.34 3.90
CA TYR A 235 -2.66 8.28 3.39
C TYR A 235 -3.23 9.15 2.25
N ALA A 236 -2.79 10.42 2.21
CA ALA A 236 -3.11 11.34 1.13
C ALA A 236 -2.33 11.07 -0.18
N ASN A 237 -1.40 10.11 -0.17
CA ASN A 237 -0.52 9.77 -1.29
C ASN A 237 -0.73 8.32 -1.75
N VAL A 238 -0.36 8.03 -3.00
CA VAL A 238 -0.59 6.72 -3.63
C VAL A 238 0.64 5.80 -3.57
N ASN A 239 1.51 5.98 -2.58
CA ASN A 239 2.87 5.40 -2.54
C ASN A 239 2.89 3.88 -2.84
N LEU A 240 1.90 3.12 -2.32
CA LEU A 240 1.80 1.67 -2.50
C LEU A 240 1.54 1.22 -3.95
N PHE A 241 0.95 2.10 -4.77
CA PHE A 241 0.72 1.87 -6.20
C PHE A 241 1.58 2.79 -7.09
N ALA A 242 2.39 3.66 -6.50
CA ALA A 242 3.16 4.67 -7.21
C ALA A 242 4.15 4.03 -8.19
N GLY A 243 4.79 2.91 -7.85
CA GLY A 243 5.68 2.23 -8.79
C GLY A 243 4.96 1.63 -10.01
N ALA A 244 3.71 1.17 -9.87
CA ALA A 244 2.89 0.78 -11.01
C ALA A 244 2.48 1.99 -11.88
N LEU A 245 2.24 3.16 -11.27
CA LEU A 245 2.02 4.42 -12.00
C LEU A 245 3.29 4.92 -12.69
N ALA A 246 4.46 4.80 -12.06
CA ALA A 246 5.75 5.14 -12.64
C ALA A 246 6.07 4.27 -13.87
N ALA A 247 5.77 2.97 -13.83
CA ALA A 247 5.88 2.08 -14.98
C ALA A 247 4.94 2.51 -16.14
N TYR A 248 3.73 3.00 -15.82
CA TYR A 248 2.84 3.60 -16.82
C TYR A 248 3.42 4.90 -17.40
N VAL A 249 3.92 5.82 -16.57
CA VAL A 249 4.55 7.08 -16.99
C VAL A 249 5.75 6.82 -17.90
N ALA A 250 6.65 5.91 -17.51
CA ALA A 250 7.80 5.51 -18.30
C ALA A 250 7.40 5.02 -19.70
N VAL A 251 6.53 4.01 -19.77
CA VAL A 251 6.18 3.38 -21.06
C VAL A 251 5.31 4.29 -21.92
N ARG A 252 4.35 5.02 -21.34
CA ARG A 252 3.47 5.93 -22.07
C ARG A 252 4.21 7.20 -22.50
N GLY A 253 5.10 7.73 -21.64
CA GLY A 253 5.93 8.90 -21.93
C GLY A 253 6.94 8.63 -23.03
N VAL A 254 7.67 7.50 -22.98
CA VAL A 254 8.55 7.08 -24.09
C VAL A 254 7.76 6.92 -25.39
N ASP A 255 6.58 6.29 -25.36
CA ASP A 255 5.69 6.16 -26.53
C ASP A 255 5.19 7.51 -27.10
N LEU A 256 5.26 8.60 -26.33
CA LEU A 256 4.95 9.96 -26.78
C LEU A 256 6.17 10.69 -27.34
N VAL A 257 7.31 10.62 -26.65
CA VAL A 257 8.58 11.21 -27.12
C VAL A 257 9.02 10.57 -28.44
N VAL A 258 8.95 9.23 -28.54
CA VAL A 258 9.30 8.47 -29.77
C VAL A 258 8.47 8.90 -31.00
N ARG A 259 7.27 9.47 -30.83
CA ARG A 259 6.43 9.93 -31.96
C ARG A 259 6.89 11.22 -32.59
N VAL A 260 7.62 12.07 -31.86
CA VAL A 260 8.11 13.36 -32.36
C VAL A 260 9.57 13.31 -32.82
N VAL A 261 10.31 12.25 -32.44
CA VAL A 261 11.67 12.01 -32.93
C VAL A 261 11.61 11.44 -34.36
N PRO A 262 12.44 11.92 -35.31
CA PRO A 262 12.49 11.39 -36.67
C PRO A 262 12.75 9.88 -36.74
N LYS A 263 12.07 9.17 -37.65
CA LYS A 263 12.25 7.73 -37.86
C LYS A 263 13.70 7.26 -38.11
N PRO A 264 14.54 7.92 -38.94
CA PRO A 264 15.89 7.40 -39.21
C PRO A 264 16.81 7.40 -37.99
N SER A 265 16.69 8.38 -37.08
CA SER A 265 17.44 8.34 -35.82
C SER A 265 16.93 7.26 -34.86
N LEU A 266 15.66 6.87 -34.96
CA LEU A 266 15.06 5.91 -34.02
C LEU A 266 15.57 4.48 -34.18
N ALA A 267 15.93 4.05 -35.40
CA ALA A 267 16.53 2.74 -35.64
C ALA A 267 17.92 2.60 -35.00
N VAL A 268 18.69 3.70 -34.97
CA VAL A 268 20.02 3.76 -34.35
C VAL A 268 19.92 3.91 -32.83
N VAL A 269 18.96 4.69 -32.34
CA VAL A 269 18.82 5.02 -30.91
C VAL A 269 18.05 3.97 -30.11
N ALA A 270 17.14 3.20 -30.73
CA ALA A 270 16.28 2.25 -29.98
C ALA A 270 17.03 1.15 -29.20
N PRO A 271 18.11 0.52 -29.71
CA PRO A 271 18.90 -0.43 -28.92
C PRO A 271 19.55 0.24 -27.71
N SER A 272 20.19 1.39 -27.92
CA SER A 272 20.84 2.18 -26.87
C SER A 272 19.83 2.64 -25.81
N LEU A 273 18.64 3.09 -26.22
CA LEU A 273 17.56 3.47 -25.30
C LEU A 273 17.06 2.28 -24.48
N ALA A 274 16.95 1.09 -25.06
CA ALA A 274 16.58 -0.12 -24.32
C ALA A 274 17.66 -0.49 -23.28
N VAL A 275 18.94 -0.44 -23.65
CA VAL A 275 20.06 -0.67 -22.72
C VAL A 275 20.06 0.37 -21.59
N VAL A 276 19.87 1.65 -21.91
CA VAL A 276 19.78 2.73 -20.91
C VAL A 276 18.60 2.50 -19.95
N VAL A 277 17.41 2.14 -20.44
CA VAL A 277 16.26 1.88 -19.54
C VAL A 277 16.46 0.62 -18.70
N ILE A 278 17.11 -0.43 -19.22
CA ILE A 278 17.50 -1.60 -18.43
C ILE A 278 18.49 -1.19 -17.33
N ALA A 279 19.54 -0.45 -17.66
CA ALA A 279 20.54 0.02 -16.70
C ALA A 279 19.93 0.92 -15.63
N LEU A 280 19.06 1.87 -16.01
CA LEU A 280 18.31 2.72 -15.08
C LEU A 280 17.35 1.91 -14.20
N SER A 281 16.73 0.85 -14.73
CA SER A 281 15.83 0.00 -13.94
C SER A 281 16.60 -0.82 -12.91
N VAL A 282 17.77 -1.37 -13.28
CA VAL A 282 18.68 -2.06 -12.36
C VAL A 282 19.23 -1.09 -11.30
N ALA A 283 19.66 0.10 -11.70
CA ALA A 283 20.13 1.14 -10.78
C ALA A 283 19.02 1.59 -9.82
N CYS A 284 17.78 1.75 -10.29
CA CYS A 284 16.63 2.06 -9.47
C CYS A 284 16.34 0.96 -8.44
N VAL A 285 16.41 -0.32 -8.82
CA VAL A 285 16.25 -1.45 -7.90
C VAL A 285 17.36 -1.46 -6.84
N ALA A 286 18.63 -1.26 -7.23
CA ALA A 286 19.75 -1.22 -6.30
C ALA A 286 19.65 -0.04 -5.32
N TRP A 287 19.36 1.16 -5.83
CA TRP A 287 19.18 2.37 -5.04
C TRP A 287 18.00 2.25 -4.07
N ALA A 288 16.82 1.86 -4.55
CA ALA A 288 15.64 1.68 -3.69
C ALA A 288 15.80 0.53 -2.67
N SER A 289 16.72 -0.41 -2.89
CA SER A 289 17.11 -1.41 -1.89
C SER A 289 18.04 -0.81 -0.83
N GLY A 290 19.07 -0.06 -1.24
CA GLY A 290 19.97 0.63 -0.29
C GLY A 290 19.24 1.65 0.59
N VAL A 291 18.40 2.50 -0.01
CA VAL A 291 17.56 3.47 0.71
C VAL A 291 16.62 2.77 1.70
N ARG A 292 16.21 1.50 1.46
CA ARG A 292 15.36 0.75 2.40
C ARG A 292 16.15 0.30 3.63
N GLY A 293 17.44 0.03 3.47
CA GLY A 293 18.36 -0.23 4.58
C GLY A 293 18.58 1.02 5.43
N GLU A 294 18.67 2.20 4.82
CA GLU A 294 18.79 3.48 5.56
C GLU A 294 17.47 3.89 6.25
N ASN A 295 16.32 3.67 5.61
CA ASN A 295 14.99 4.08 6.08
C ASN A 295 14.18 2.92 6.68
N THR A 296 14.71 2.25 7.72
CA THR A 296 13.95 1.21 8.44
C THR A 296 12.73 1.80 9.13
N TYR A 297 11.57 1.13 9.07
CA TYR A 297 10.35 1.65 9.67
C TYR A 297 10.43 1.68 11.21
N ARG A 298 10.42 2.89 11.79
CA ARG A 298 10.48 3.14 13.25
C ARG A 298 11.70 2.49 13.94
N ASP A 299 12.80 2.38 13.20
CA ASP A 299 14.06 1.82 13.70
C ASP A 299 15.25 2.58 13.06
N LEU A 300 16.47 2.23 13.48
CA LEU A 300 17.70 2.77 12.88
C LEU A 300 18.02 2.12 11.51
N PRO A 301 19.00 2.66 10.75
CA PRO A 301 19.53 2.00 9.56
C PRO A 301 19.93 0.53 9.82
N GLU A 302 19.75 -0.34 8.83
CA GLU A 302 20.03 -1.79 8.91
C GLU A 302 21.45 -2.09 9.42
N SER A 303 22.41 -1.23 9.08
CA SER A 303 23.80 -1.28 9.52
C SER A 303 23.99 -1.12 11.03
N GLU A 304 23.04 -0.53 11.75
CA GLU A 304 23.06 -0.28 13.20
C GLU A 304 22.17 -1.27 14.00
N LEU A 305 21.42 -2.13 13.31
CA LEU A 305 20.49 -3.10 13.92
C LEU A 305 21.24 -4.32 14.47
N HIS A 306 21.97 -4.13 15.57
CA HIS A 306 22.81 -5.16 16.18
C HIS A 306 22.10 -6.00 17.25
N SER A 307 20.98 -5.54 17.81
CA SER A 307 20.33 -6.21 18.94
C SER A 307 19.32 -7.24 18.48
N HIS A 308 19.41 -8.46 19.02
CA HIS A 308 18.50 -9.56 18.70
C HIS A 308 17.29 -9.61 19.66
N LEU A 309 16.07 -9.67 19.12
CA LEU A 309 14.85 -9.79 19.94
C LEU A 309 14.60 -11.24 20.44
N SER A 310 15.28 -12.24 19.88
CA SER A 310 15.25 -13.63 20.36
C SER A 310 15.62 -13.77 21.84
N ASP A 311 16.44 -12.85 22.34
CA ASP A 311 16.87 -12.77 23.74
C ASP A 311 15.71 -12.50 24.71
N ALA A 312 14.64 -11.84 24.24
CA ALA A 312 13.43 -11.58 25.02
C ALA A 312 12.40 -12.71 24.89
N ALA A 313 12.24 -13.25 23.68
CA ALA A 313 11.47 -14.46 23.39
C ALA A 313 11.93 -15.11 22.08
N THR A 314 12.09 -16.43 22.07
CA THR A 314 12.52 -17.20 20.88
C THR A 314 11.58 -17.05 19.68
N ALA A 315 10.30 -16.73 19.92
CA ALA A 315 9.30 -16.44 18.89
C ALA A 315 9.62 -15.22 18.00
N PHE A 316 10.50 -14.31 18.42
CA PHE A 316 11.01 -13.25 17.55
C PHE A 316 11.97 -13.75 16.46
N GLY A 317 12.53 -14.96 16.60
CA GLY A 317 13.43 -15.57 15.62
C GLY A 317 14.63 -14.68 15.29
N TYR A 318 14.77 -14.31 14.02
CA TYR A 318 15.93 -13.55 13.51
C TYR A 318 15.71 -12.02 13.47
N ILE A 319 14.69 -11.49 14.14
CA ILE A 319 14.44 -10.03 14.15
C ILE A 319 15.58 -9.33 14.90
N ARG A 320 16.22 -8.41 14.19
CA ARG A 320 17.21 -7.45 14.70
C ARG A 320 16.59 -6.06 14.79
N THR A 321 17.09 -5.26 15.73
CA THR A 321 16.60 -3.90 16.01
C THR A 321 17.69 -3.08 16.74
N ASN A 322 17.45 -1.79 16.98
CA ASN A 322 18.30 -0.94 17.81
C ASN A 322 18.30 -1.35 19.30
N VAL A 323 19.26 -0.81 20.07
CA VAL A 323 19.44 -1.12 21.50
C VAL A 323 18.25 -0.68 22.36
N GLY A 324 17.63 0.46 22.05
CA GLY A 324 16.45 0.99 22.75
C GLY A 324 15.25 0.06 22.64
N THR A 325 14.83 -0.29 21.42
CA THR A 325 13.74 -1.25 21.16
C THR A 325 14.03 -2.61 21.81
N ALA A 326 15.27 -3.12 21.71
CA ALA A 326 15.63 -4.38 22.36
C ALA A 326 15.54 -4.29 23.90
N THR A 327 15.98 -3.19 24.50
CA THR A 327 15.89 -2.94 25.95
C THR A 327 14.43 -2.86 26.40
N TYR A 328 13.61 -2.14 25.66
CA TYR A 328 12.16 -2.02 25.88
C TYR A 328 11.45 -3.38 25.88
N VAL A 329 11.66 -4.20 24.86
CA VAL A 329 11.05 -5.54 24.76
C VAL A 329 11.59 -6.48 25.84
N LYS A 330 12.89 -6.40 26.18
CA LYS A 330 13.50 -7.16 27.31
C LYS A 330 12.90 -6.77 28.66
N ALA A 331 12.65 -5.48 28.91
CA ALA A 331 12.03 -5.01 30.15
C ALA A 331 10.58 -5.51 30.29
N ALA A 332 9.80 -5.51 29.21
CA ALA A 332 8.47 -6.11 29.20
C ALA A 332 8.50 -7.62 29.52
N ALA A 333 9.42 -8.36 28.90
CA ALA A 333 9.61 -9.79 29.13
C ALA A 333 10.04 -10.09 30.58
N GLU A 334 10.92 -9.27 31.16
CA GLU A 334 11.35 -9.40 32.55
C GLU A 334 10.21 -9.08 33.54
N CYS A 335 9.46 -8.01 33.31
CA CYS A 335 8.31 -7.65 34.11
C CYS A 335 7.31 -8.81 34.21
N ARG A 336 7.00 -9.46 33.07
CA ARG A 336 6.11 -10.63 33.05
C ARG A 336 6.69 -11.85 33.79
N ARG A 337 8.02 -12.01 33.83
CA ARG A 337 8.66 -13.05 34.67
C ARG A 337 8.55 -12.74 36.17
N ARG A 338 8.60 -11.46 36.56
CA ARG A 338 8.42 -11.01 37.94
C ARG A 338 6.96 -11.05 38.41
N HIS A 339 6.01 -10.84 37.49
CA HIS A 339 4.58 -10.73 37.75
C HIS A 339 3.79 -11.75 36.90
N PRO A 340 3.91 -13.06 37.22
CA PRO A 340 3.35 -14.14 36.40
C PRO A 340 1.82 -14.10 36.39
N SER A 341 1.24 -14.15 35.19
CA SER A 341 -0.20 -14.07 34.94
C SER A 341 -0.54 -14.70 33.58
N GLY A 342 -1.77 -15.20 33.44
CA GLY A 342 -2.31 -15.74 32.18
C GLY A 342 -2.65 -14.63 31.16
N GLY A 343 -3.08 -13.47 31.65
CA GLY A 343 -3.30 -12.25 30.88
C GLY A 343 -2.08 -11.33 30.81
N PHE A 344 -1.70 -10.87 29.62
CA PHE A 344 -0.72 -9.80 29.43
C PHE A 344 -1.18 -8.80 28.38
N ALA A 345 -0.98 -7.50 28.63
CA ALA A 345 -1.18 -6.43 27.65
C ALA A 345 -0.15 -5.32 27.85
N ILE A 346 0.16 -4.58 26.77
CA ILE A 346 1.04 -3.41 26.79
C ILE A 346 0.39 -2.32 25.93
N LEU A 347 0.01 -1.20 26.55
CA LEU A 347 -0.75 -0.12 25.92
C LEU A 347 0.10 1.13 25.64
N PRO A 348 -0.25 1.95 24.62
CA PRO A 348 -1.27 1.68 23.59
C PRO A 348 -0.81 0.79 22.41
N ASP A 349 0.48 0.69 22.12
CA ASP A 349 0.95 0.33 20.76
C ASP A 349 1.40 -1.11 20.53
N ASN A 350 1.36 -1.96 21.57
CA ASN A 350 2.14 -3.20 21.59
C ASN A 350 1.27 -4.46 21.49
N ALA A 351 0.25 -4.38 20.63
CA ALA A 351 -0.76 -5.40 20.35
C ALA A 351 -0.22 -6.83 20.13
N VAL A 352 0.97 -6.95 19.50
CA VAL A 352 1.56 -8.25 19.13
C VAL A 352 2.36 -8.90 20.27
N LEU A 353 2.83 -8.12 21.23
CA LEU A 353 3.72 -8.61 22.29
C LEU A 353 3.07 -9.68 23.20
N PRO A 354 1.80 -9.57 23.63
CA PRO A 354 1.11 -10.64 24.35
C PRO A 354 1.20 -12.00 23.66
N THR A 355 0.90 -12.04 22.36
CA THR A 355 0.94 -13.26 21.54
C THR A 355 2.35 -13.81 21.39
N ILE A 356 3.35 -12.95 21.15
CA ILE A 356 4.76 -13.37 21.05
C ILE A 356 5.27 -13.97 22.37
N PHE A 357 4.82 -13.45 23.51
CA PHE A 357 5.14 -13.98 24.83
C PHE A 357 4.24 -15.18 25.24
N GLY A 358 3.30 -15.61 24.41
CA GLY A 358 2.40 -16.73 24.72
C GLY A 358 1.40 -16.42 25.85
N ALA A 359 0.98 -15.17 25.98
CA ALA A 359 -0.07 -14.71 26.88
C ALA A 359 -1.37 -14.45 26.10
N ARG A 360 -2.50 -14.46 26.81
CA ARG A 360 -3.76 -13.92 26.26
C ARG A 360 -3.82 -12.42 26.57
N ASN A 361 -4.45 -11.64 25.70
CA ASN A 361 -4.81 -10.28 26.06
C ASN A 361 -6.00 -10.30 27.04
N PRO A 362 -5.91 -9.68 28.24
CA PRO A 362 -7.01 -9.62 29.20
C PRO A 362 -8.07 -8.57 28.81
N LEU A 363 -7.74 -7.65 27.90
CA LEU A 363 -8.55 -6.50 27.47
C LEU A 363 -9.41 -6.87 26.23
N PRO A 364 -10.49 -6.12 25.92
CA PRO A 364 -11.45 -6.50 24.86
C PRO A 364 -10.95 -6.41 23.41
N GLY A 365 -9.71 -5.98 23.16
CA GLY A 365 -9.13 -5.92 21.83
C GLY A 365 -7.62 -5.80 21.88
N ASP A 366 -6.94 -6.36 20.89
CA ASP A 366 -5.47 -6.39 20.79
C ASP A 366 -4.88 -5.04 20.43
N TRP A 367 -5.60 -4.25 19.64
CA TRP A 367 -5.24 -2.88 19.29
C TRP A 367 -6.51 -2.05 19.19
N TRP A 368 -6.44 -0.80 19.65
CA TRP A 368 -7.52 0.15 19.46
C TRP A 368 -7.00 1.33 18.64
N TYR A 369 -7.58 1.52 17.46
CA TYR A 369 -7.18 2.62 16.60
C TYR A 369 -7.76 3.94 17.12
N ILE A 370 -6.94 5.00 17.16
CA ILE A 370 -7.27 6.27 17.82
C ILE A 370 -8.60 6.87 17.31
N LEU A 371 -8.88 6.75 16.01
CA LEU A 371 -10.11 7.26 15.40
C LEU A 371 -11.37 6.46 15.78
N GLU A 372 -11.23 5.24 16.30
CA GLU A 372 -12.35 4.38 16.73
C GLU A 372 -12.70 4.60 18.21
N LEU A 373 -11.78 5.14 19.02
CA LEU A 373 -11.93 5.29 20.47
C LEU A 373 -13.18 6.09 20.88
N PRO A 374 -13.48 7.28 20.30
CA PRO A 374 -14.60 8.10 20.78
C PRO A 374 -15.96 7.39 20.63
N SER A 375 -16.11 6.59 19.57
CA SER A 375 -17.36 5.86 19.27
C SER A 375 -17.56 4.60 20.13
N HIS A 376 -16.52 4.16 20.84
CA HIS A 376 -16.50 2.85 21.51
C HIS A 376 -16.03 2.89 22.97
N ARG A 377 -15.67 4.07 23.51
CA ARG A 377 -15.10 4.24 24.87
C ARG A 377 -15.93 3.55 25.95
N GLU A 378 -17.23 3.84 26.06
CA GLU A 378 -18.11 3.26 27.09
C GLU A 378 -18.10 1.72 27.08
N ARG A 379 -18.22 1.12 25.88
CA ARG A 379 -18.18 -0.33 25.69
C ARG A 379 -16.85 -0.91 26.14
N ILE A 380 -15.74 -0.28 25.75
CA ILE A 380 -14.40 -0.75 26.10
C ILE A 380 -14.18 -0.63 27.61
N MET A 381 -14.57 0.49 28.24
CA MET A 381 -14.45 0.66 29.70
C MET A 381 -15.32 -0.32 30.49
N ALA A 382 -16.52 -0.65 30.02
CA ALA A 382 -17.34 -1.71 30.63
C ALA A 382 -16.64 -3.09 30.57
N GLN A 383 -15.97 -3.39 29.46
CA GLN A 383 -15.20 -4.62 29.29
C GLN A 383 -13.87 -4.63 30.07
N VAL A 384 -13.24 -3.47 30.26
CA VAL A 384 -12.09 -3.27 31.17
C VAL A 384 -12.51 -3.55 32.61
N GLY A 385 -13.70 -3.09 33.03
CA GLY A 385 -14.27 -3.44 34.34
C GLY A 385 -14.54 -4.94 34.51
N GLU A 386 -14.92 -5.65 33.45
CA GLU A 386 -15.05 -7.11 33.46
C GLU A 386 -13.69 -7.82 33.55
N ALA A 387 -12.68 -7.37 32.79
CA ALA A 387 -11.30 -7.84 32.95
C ALA A 387 -10.81 -7.63 34.39
N GLY A 388 -11.05 -6.45 34.95
CA GLY A 388 -10.73 -6.10 36.34
C GLY A 388 -11.39 -7.00 37.38
N ARG A 389 -12.62 -7.49 37.13
CA ARG A 389 -13.27 -8.49 38.00
C ARG A 389 -12.57 -9.85 37.91
N ARG A 390 -12.29 -10.35 36.71
CA ARG A 390 -11.67 -11.68 36.48
C ARG A 390 -10.29 -11.84 37.11
N GLY A 391 -9.47 -10.78 37.11
CA GLY A 391 -8.07 -10.89 37.55
C GLY A 391 -7.20 -11.69 36.59
N ASP A 392 -6.12 -12.28 37.10
CA ASP A 392 -5.10 -13.01 36.34
C ASP A 392 -4.50 -12.20 35.16
N TYR A 393 -4.02 -10.99 35.45
CA TYR A 393 -3.38 -10.13 34.44
C TYR A 393 -2.19 -9.32 34.94
N LEU A 394 -1.32 -9.00 33.99
CA LEU A 394 -0.38 -7.89 34.01
C LEU A 394 -0.69 -6.96 32.83
N VAL A 395 -1.07 -5.71 33.08
CA VAL A 395 -1.24 -4.70 32.03
C VAL A 395 -0.17 -3.64 32.22
N LEU A 396 0.70 -3.46 31.22
CA LEU A 396 1.73 -2.43 31.18
C LEU A 396 1.27 -1.23 30.38
N PHE A 397 1.76 -0.07 30.79
CA PHE A 397 1.46 1.23 30.23
C PHE A 397 2.79 1.90 29.93
N GLN A 398 3.00 2.22 28.65
CA GLN A 398 4.15 3.01 28.21
C GLN A 398 4.10 4.39 28.87
N THR A 399 5.25 4.95 29.24
CA THR A 399 5.35 6.31 29.81
C THR A 399 5.84 7.36 28.81
N PHE A 400 6.05 6.96 27.56
CA PHE A 400 6.59 7.77 26.46
C PHE A 400 6.09 7.23 25.10
N SER A 401 6.25 8.01 24.01
CA SER A 401 5.87 7.58 22.66
C SER A 401 6.89 6.61 22.06
N LEU A 402 6.41 5.57 21.36
CA LEU A 402 7.25 4.68 20.56
C LEU A 402 8.12 5.40 19.53
N ASP A 403 7.72 6.57 19.03
CA ASP A 403 8.51 7.31 18.03
C ASP A 403 9.88 7.78 18.59
N ALA A 404 10.05 7.79 19.91
CA ALA A 404 11.33 8.07 20.54
C ALA A 404 12.29 6.85 20.56
N LEU A 405 11.79 5.61 20.45
CA LEU A 405 12.61 4.39 20.63
C LEU A 405 13.83 4.34 19.70
N ALA A 406 13.67 4.75 18.44
CA ALA A 406 14.74 4.69 17.44
C ALA A 406 15.94 5.59 17.78
N HIS A 407 15.73 6.68 18.54
CA HIS A 407 16.75 7.71 18.78
C HIS A 407 17.15 7.85 20.26
N GLN A 408 16.58 7.03 21.14
CA GLN A 408 16.75 7.17 22.57
C GLN A 408 17.92 6.30 23.09
N SER A 409 19.01 6.97 23.47
CA SER A 409 20.24 6.33 23.97
C SER A 409 20.10 5.66 25.34
N ALA A 410 19.11 6.08 26.15
CA ALA A 410 18.78 5.49 27.44
C ALA A 410 17.26 5.48 27.65
N MET A 411 16.68 4.31 27.88
CA MET A 411 15.24 4.16 28.19
C MET A 411 14.89 4.91 29.48
N PRO A 412 13.74 5.60 29.54
CA PRO A 412 13.29 6.21 30.78
C PRO A 412 13.02 5.10 31.80
N THR A 413 13.37 5.33 33.06
CA THR A 413 12.93 4.45 34.15
C THR A 413 11.65 5.04 34.73
N ALA A 414 10.57 4.28 34.64
CA ALA A 414 9.29 4.60 35.24
C ALA A 414 9.39 4.57 36.77
N THR A 415 8.62 5.45 37.40
CA THR A 415 8.50 5.66 38.84
C THR A 415 7.02 5.72 39.22
N ALA A 416 6.70 5.69 40.52
CA ALA A 416 5.34 5.87 41.02
C ALA A 416 4.64 7.15 40.54
N ASP A 417 5.41 8.23 40.29
CA ASP A 417 4.91 9.51 39.76
C ASP A 417 4.80 9.56 38.22
N SER A 418 5.25 8.51 37.53
CA SER A 418 5.18 8.45 36.07
C SER A 418 3.75 8.27 35.59
N THR A 419 3.40 8.93 34.49
CA THR A 419 2.05 8.86 33.90
C THR A 419 2.04 8.02 32.62
N PRO A 420 0.91 7.39 32.26
CA PRO A 420 0.77 6.74 30.96
C PRO A 420 0.93 7.74 29.82
N PHE A 421 1.72 7.38 28.82
CA PHE A 421 1.63 7.95 27.49
C PHE A 421 0.25 7.60 26.92
N ASP A 422 -0.41 8.62 26.38
CA ASP A 422 -1.77 8.53 25.89
C ASP A 422 -1.91 9.33 24.60
N TYR A 423 -2.83 8.90 23.76
CA TYR A 423 -3.18 9.63 22.55
C TYR A 423 -4.27 10.66 22.85
N GLU A 424 -4.58 11.49 21.85
CA GLU A 424 -5.69 12.43 21.94
C GLU A 424 -6.99 11.67 22.27
N GLY A 425 -7.68 12.11 23.32
CA GLY A 425 -8.82 11.40 23.91
C GLY A 425 -8.54 10.71 25.24
N GLY A 426 -7.28 10.57 25.68
CA GLY A 426 -6.97 10.23 27.08
C GLY A 426 -7.50 8.87 27.55
N MET A 427 -7.46 7.84 26.70
CA MET A 427 -8.09 6.54 27.00
C MET A 427 -7.17 5.56 27.72
N VAL A 428 -5.87 5.62 27.47
CA VAL A 428 -4.88 4.77 28.15
C VAL A 428 -4.86 5.10 29.65
N ARG A 429 -5.04 6.37 30.01
CA ARG A 429 -5.17 6.88 31.37
C ARG A 429 -6.43 6.39 32.07
N ASP A 430 -7.61 6.51 31.45
CA ASP A 430 -8.87 5.96 32.00
C ASP A 430 -8.72 4.48 32.35
N ILE A 431 -8.06 3.69 31.49
CA ILE A 431 -7.84 2.25 31.71
C ILE A 431 -6.85 2.01 32.87
N TYR A 432 -5.78 2.80 32.97
CA TYR A 432 -4.83 2.75 34.08
C TYR A 432 -5.49 3.09 35.43
N GLU A 433 -6.37 4.09 35.45
CA GLU A 433 -7.10 4.50 36.65
C GLU A 433 -8.18 3.49 37.04
N ALA A 434 -8.92 2.94 36.07
CA ALA A 434 -10.04 2.03 36.31
C ALA A 434 -9.64 0.56 36.64
N LEU A 435 -8.46 0.10 36.23
CA LEU A 435 -8.02 -1.28 36.51
C LEU A 435 -7.61 -1.46 37.99
N PRO A 436 -8.23 -2.41 38.72
CA PRO A 436 -7.81 -2.75 40.08
C PRO A 436 -6.55 -3.62 40.08
N GLY A 437 -5.77 -3.56 41.16
CA GLY A 437 -4.57 -4.38 41.33
C GLY A 437 -3.40 -3.59 41.89
N ASP A 438 -2.27 -4.27 42.06
CA ASP A 438 -1.03 -3.69 42.55
C ASP A 438 -0.38 -2.84 41.44
N ARG A 439 0.02 -1.63 41.79
CA ARG A 439 0.78 -0.73 40.90
C ARG A 439 2.23 -1.25 40.86
N VAL A 440 2.78 -1.46 39.67
CA VAL A 440 4.14 -2.01 39.49
C VAL A 440 4.99 -1.13 38.56
N GLU A 441 6.30 -1.14 38.80
CA GLU A 441 7.30 -0.42 38.02
C GLU A 441 8.22 -1.41 37.29
N CYS A 442 8.40 -1.22 35.99
CA CYS A 442 9.07 -2.18 35.13
C CYS A 442 9.85 -1.51 34.00
N GLY A 443 11.05 -1.00 34.28
CA GLY A 443 11.87 -0.32 33.27
C GLY A 443 11.10 0.89 32.72
N PRO A 444 10.80 0.96 31.41
CA PRO A 444 10.07 2.08 30.82
C PRO A 444 8.53 1.97 30.93
N PHE A 445 8.02 1.10 31.80
CA PHE A 445 6.59 0.88 32.00
C PHE A 445 6.19 1.11 33.47
N ILE A 446 5.04 1.74 33.66
CA ILE A 446 4.20 1.51 34.85
C ILE A 446 3.18 0.40 34.51
N GLY A 447 2.66 -0.31 35.51
CA GLY A 447 1.77 -1.44 35.28
C GLY A 447 0.74 -1.65 36.38
N ILE A 448 -0.26 -2.46 36.06
CA ILE A 448 -1.22 -3.04 37.00
C ILE A 448 -1.05 -4.56 36.97
N TYR A 449 -0.73 -5.13 38.12
CA TYR A 449 -0.69 -6.58 38.32
C TYR A 449 -1.86 -7.00 39.21
N LYS A 450 -2.60 -8.03 38.78
CA LYS A 450 -3.61 -8.69 39.59
C LYS A 450 -3.48 -10.20 39.38
N PRO A 451 -3.08 -11.00 40.38
CA PRO A 451 -2.99 -12.44 40.23
C PRO A 451 -4.36 -13.08 39.99
N ALA A 452 -4.37 -14.38 39.67
CA ALA A 452 -5.58 -15.20 39.78
C ALA A 452 -6.09 -15.17 41.24
N GLY A 453 -7.40 -14.98 41.42
CA GLY A 453 -8.08 -14.94 42.72
C GLY A 453 -8.64 -16.29 43.16
#